data_AF-A0AAW9LD80-F1
#
_entry.id   AF-A0AAW9LD80-F1
#
_cell.length_a   1.000
_cell.length_b   1.000
_cell.length_c   1.000
_cell.angle_alpha   90.00
_cell.angle_beta   90.00
_cell.angle_gamma   90.00
#
_symmetry.space_group_name_H-M   'P 1'
#
loop_
_entity.id
_entity.type
_entity.pdbx_description
1 polymer ?
#
loop_
_entity_poly.entity_id
_entity_poly.type
_entity_poly.pdbx_seq_one_letter_code
_entity_poly.pdbx_strand_id
1 'polypeptide(L)' 'MQKLRVKNGSGMATIPKTFLEQDGVVDPDGEFPNEQALTVDRLDERVYVVRMTDEEGASRL' A
#
# COMPACT_ATOMS: atom_id res chain seq x y z
N MET A 1 4.93 -17.64 0.53
CA MET A 1 4.99 -16.84 -0.70
C MET A 1 3.60 -16.37 -1.07
N GLN A 2 3.38 -15.05 -1.16
CA GLN A 2 2.14 -14.49 -1.68
C GLN A 2 2.16 -14.56 -3.22
N LYS A 3 1.00 -14.77 -3.84
CA LYS A 3 0.85 -14.81 -5.30
C LYS A 3 0.11 -13.57 -5.76
N LEU A 4 0.52 -13.02 -6.90
CA LEU A 4 -0.22 -11.96 -7.58
C LEU A 4 -1.61 -12.50 -7.96
N ARG A 5 -2.66 -11.78 -7.59
CA ARG A 5 -4.04 -12.10 -7.96
C ARG A 5 -4.52 -11.15 -9.03
N VAL A 6 -5.51 -11.57 -9.82
CA VAL A 6 -6.21 -10.67 -10.74
C VAL A 6 -7.48 -10.20 -10.07
N LYS A 7 -7.70 -8.88 -10.01
CA LYS A 7 -8.95 -8.26 -9.55
C LYS A 7 -9.29 -7.13 -10.52
N ASN A 8 -10.47 -7.21 -11.14
CA ASN A 8 -10.97 -6.20 -12.11
C ASN A 8 -9.95 -5.89 -13.23
N GLY A 9 -9.29 -6.91 -13.78
CA GLY A 9 -8.27 -6.75 -14.82
C GLY A 9 -6.92 -6.21 -14.35
N SER A 10 -6.79 -5.87 -13.06
CA SER A 10 -5.54 -5.39 -12.46
C SER A 10 -4.84 -6.48 -11.66
N GLY A 11 -3.51 -6.46 -11.67
CA GLY A 11 -2.70 -7.26 -10.77
C GLY A 11 -2.79 -6.70 -9.35
N MET A 12 -3.12 -7.56 -8.39
CA MET A 12 -3.28 -7.22 -6.99
C MET A 12 -2.26 -8.00 -6.16
N ALA A 13 -1.39 -7.27 -5.46
CA ALA A 13 -0.60 -7.81 -4.36
C ALA A 13 -1.32 -7.54 -3.04
N THR A 14 -1.17 -8.46 -2.08
CA THR A 14 -1.78 -8.33 -0.75
C THR A 14 -0.69 -8.05 0.26
N ILE A 15 -0.83 -7.00 1.07
CA ILE A 15 0.02 -6.79 2.24
C ILE A 15 -0.68 -7.45 3.44
N PRO A 16 0.02 -8.27 4.24
CA PRO A 16 -0.56 -8.82 5.47
C PRO A 16 -1.07 -7.72 6.41
N LYS A 17 -2.30 -7.88 6.92
CA LYS A 17 -2.96 -6.90 7.79
C LYS A 17 -2.13 -6.56 9.03
N THR A 18 -1.44 -7.54 9.60
CA THR A 18 -0.55 -7.37 10.76
C THR A 18 0.57 -6.36 10.53
N PHE A 19 1.08 -6.21 9.30
CA PHE A 19 2.10 -5.21 9.00
C PHE A 19 1.48 -3.81 8.92
N LEU A 20 0.28 -3.73 8.34
CA LEU A 20 -0.47 -2.48 8.26
C LEU A 20 -0.89 -1.97 9.64
N GLU A 21 -1.26 -2.87 10.55
CA GLU A 21 -1.58 -2.56 11.94
C GLU A 21 -0.34 -2.03 12.69
N GLN A 22 0.82 -2.68 12.49
CA GLN A 22 2.09 -2.24 13.09
C GLN A 22 2.52 -0.84 12.62
N ASP A 23 2.21 -0.52 11.37
CA ASP A 23 2.55 0.77 10.77
C ASP A 23 1.43 1.82 10.94
N GLY A 24 0.34 1.49 11.65
CA GLY A 24 -0.78 2.41 11.90
C GLY A 24 -1.62 2.78 10.67
N VAL A 25 -1.52 1.99 9.60
CA VAL A 25 -2.23 2.21 8.32
C VAL A 25 -3.70 1.81 8.41
N VAL A 26 -4.01 0.86 9.30
CA VAL A 26 -5.39 0.50 9.64
C VAL A 26 -5.66 0.90 11.08
N ASP A 27 -6.91 1.22 11.38
CA ASP A 27 -7.35 1.61 12.72
C ASP A 27 -7.32 0.41 13.70
N PRO A 28 -7.61 0.60 15.01
CA PRO A 28 -7.63 -0.49 15.98
C PRO A 28 -8.67 -1.59 15.72
N ASP A 29 -9.74 -1.28 14.97
CA ASP A 29 -10.72 -2.25 14.50
C ASP A 29 -10.26 -2.95 13.19
N GLY A 30 -9.14 -2.48 12.65
CA GLY A 30 -8.46 -2.96 11.47
C GLY A 30 -9.17 -2.58 10.18
N GLU A 31 -9.94 -1.50 10.20
CA GLU A 31 -10.50 -0.89 9.01
C GLU A 31 -9.49 0.07 8.39
N PHE A 32 -9.54 0.19 7.07
CA PHE A 32 -8.77 1.21 6.37
C PHE A 32 -9.45 2.57 6.53
N PRO A 33 -8.68 3.67 6.59
CA PRO A 33 -9.27 5.00 6.47
C PRO A 33 -10.04 5.13 5.14
N ASN A 34 -11.08 5.95 5.13
CA ASN A 34 -11.92 6.16 3.94
C ASN A 34 -11.10 6.60 2.72
N GLU A 35 -10.00 7.32 2.96
CA GLU A 35 -9.03 7.73 1.95
C GLU A 35 -7.62 7.42 2.48
N GLN A 36 -6.81 6.76 1.64
CA GLN A 36 -5.41 6.49 1.89
C GLN A 36 -4.61 6.92 0.68
N ALA A 37 -3.76 7.93 0.82
CA ALA A 37 -2.86 8.32 -0.25
C ALA A 37 -1.75 7.26 -0.42
N LEU A 38 -1.53 6.89 -1.68
CA LEU A 38 -0.56 5.88 -2.10
C LEU A 38 0.25 6.45 -3.26
N THR A 39 1.56 6.26 -3.22
CA THR A 39 2.45 6.50 -4.36
C THR A 39 3.04 5.18 -4.82
N VAL A 40 3.14 5.01 -6.14
CA VAL A 40 3.69 3.81 -6.77
C VAL A 40 4.78 4.24 -7.74
N ASP A 41 6.02 3.92 -7.39
CA ASP A 41 7.19 4.21 -8.19
C ASP A 41 7.73 2.95 -8.83
N ARG A 42 8.03 3.02 -10.13
CA ARG A 42 8.77 1.96 -10.82
C ARG A 42 10.26 2.24 -10.69
N LEU A 43 10.98 1.31 -10.05
CA LEU A 43 12.44 1.44 -9.89
C LEU A 43 13.22 0.70 -11.00
N ASP A 44 12.69 -0.40 -11.52
CA ASP A 44 13.34 -1.20 -12.59
C ASP A 44 12.32 -2.06 -13.37
N GLU A 45 12.77 -2.95 -14.26
CA GLU A 45 11.95 -4.03 -14.81
C GLU A 45 11.38 -4.90 -13.69
N ARG A 46 10.03 -4.89 -13.58
CA ARG A 46 9.26 -5.68 -12.60
C ARG A 46 9.58 -5.36 -11.14
N VAL A 47 10.18 -4.20 -10.87
CA VAL A 47 10.46 -3.72 -9.51
C VAL A 47 9.67 -2.43 -9.26
N TYR A 48 8.80 -2.49 -8.28
CA TYR A 48 7.92 -1.39 -7.88
C TYR A 48 8.02 -1.17 -6.38
N VAL A 49 8.02 0.09 -5.97
CA VAL A 49 7.89 0.50 -4.57
C VAL A 49 6.53 1.16 -4.42
N VAL A 50 5.78 0.69 -3.41
CA VAL A 50 4.51 1.29 -3.00
C VAL A 50 4.74 1.93 -1.66
N ARG A 51 4.38 3.21 -1.52
CA ARG A 51 4.46 3.95 -0.26
C ARG A 51 3.09 4.47 0.12
N MET A 52 2.70 4.24 1.36
CA MET A 52 1.59 4.95 1.99
C MET A 52 2.11 6.30 2.45
N THR A 53 1.41 7.36 2.07
CA THR A 53 1.79 8.72 2.39
C THR A 53 0.67 9.36 3.17
N ASP A 54 1.03 10.02 4.25
CA ASP A 54 0.19 10.96 4.97
C ASP A 54 0.04 12.18 4.04
N GLU A 55 -1.12 12.85 4.00
CA GLU A 55 -1.32 14.02 3.12
C GLU A 55 -0.28 15.13 3.35
N GLU A 56 0.44 15.13 4.48
CA GLU A 56 1.57 16.03 4.77
C GLU A 56 2.93 15.58 4.20
N GLY A 57 3.08 14.32 3.78
CA GLY A 57 4.36 13.69 3.41
C GLY A 57 4.75 13.82 1.94
N ALA A 58 3.86 14.31 1.07
CA ALA A 58 4.12 14.42 -0.38
C ALA A 58 5.13 15.53 -0.77
N SER A 59 5.60 16.35 0.19
CA SER A 59 6.45 17.52 -0.06
C SER A 59 7.83 17.45 0.60
N ARG A 60 8.44 16.26 0.69
CA ARG A 60 9.81 16.17 1.21
C ARG A 60 10.66 15.10 0.54
N LEU A 61 10.82 15.19 -0.78
CA LEU A 61 11.95 14.64 -1.53
C LEU A 61 12.34 15.58 -2.67
#